data_AF-A0A1B5KTV7-F1
#
_entry.id   AF-A0A1B5KTV7-F1
#
_cell.length_a   1.000
_cell.length_b   1.000
_cell.length_c   1.000
_cell.angle_alpha   90.00
_cell.angle_beta   90.00
_cell.angle_gamma   90.00
#
_symmetry.space_group_name_H-M   'P 1'
#
loop_
_entity.id
_entity.type
_entity.pdbx_description
1 polymer ?
#
loop_
_entity_poly.entity_id
_entity_poly.type
_entity_poly.pdbx_seq_one_letter_code
_entity_poly.pdbx_strand_id
1 'polypeptide(L)'
;MPQDAIIQLMTSVLSQSQYTMIKHAEIKPGERAMSKSKKAATKAICQWRASVLGRDEEGAFTSRLHNGLANKKKYTVFVDGVAQRTHDAKDLLDLMSDHIGGNLVKMGKKYYLQSRGIPQGSVLSSLLCNYFYADLERRHLSFLFEPDCLLVRLIDDFLLITLDRHKAEKFVEMMHRGLPEYGVEVSTQKTLVNFDVHIDGKRVPKAMAGTGFPYCGIRINDTTLEITKDVEARKHIAKGAE
;
A
#
# COMPACT_ATOMS: atom_id res chain seq x y z
N MET A 1 -12.37 9.36 4.56
CA MET A 1 -11.22 10.17 4.12
C MET A 1 -11.67 11.46 3.43
N PRO A 2 -11.30 12.63 3.98
CA PRO A 2 -11.48 13.94 3.35
C PRO A 2 -10.57 14.10 2.12
N GLN A 3 -11.10 14.63 1.01
CA GLN A 3 -10.33 14.77 -0.24
C GLN A 3 -9.25 15.86 -0.14
N ASP A 4 -9.57 17.00 0.47
CA ASP A 4 -8.63 18.12 0.63
C ASP A 4 -7.39 17.72 1.44
N ALA A 5 -7.58 16.92 2.50
CA ALA A 5 -6.48 16.41 3.32
C ALA A 5 -5.53 15.50 2.51
N ILE A 6 -6.06 14.71 1.57
CA ILE A 6 -5.24 13.87 0.68
C ILE A 6 -4.42 14.74 -0.27
N ILE A 7 -5.05 15.76 -0.87
CA ILE A 7 -4.37 16.67 -1.82
C ILE A 7 -3.25 17.44 -1.10
N GLN A 8 -3.52 17.96 0.10
CA GLN A 8 -2.51 18.61 0.93
C GLN A 8 -1.36 17.66 1.28
N LEU A 9 -1.66 16.43 1.70
CA LEU A 9 -0.64 15.43 2.00
C LEU A 9 0.24 15.17 0.78
N MET A 10 -0.35 14.97 -0.40
CA MET A 10 0.38 14.66 -1.62
C MET A 10 1.30 15.79 -2.08
N THR A 11 0.96 17.04 -1.74
CA THR A 11 1.85 18.19 -1.97
C THR A 11 3.17 18.07 -1.19
N SER A 12 3.14 17.44 0.00
CA SER A 12 4.35 17.20 0.80
C SER A 12 5.18 15.98 0.34
N VAL A 13 4.57 15.08 -0.43
CA VAL A 13 5.22 13.84 -0.90
C VAL A 13 6.10 14.09 -2.13
N LEU A 14 5.69 15.01 -3.01
CA LEU A 14 6.49 15.37 -4.18
C LEU A 14 7.72 16.19 -3.75
N SER A 15 8.89 15.58 -3.87
CA SER A 15 10.17 16.17 -3.47
C SER A 15 10.81 17.06 -4.54
N GLN A 16 10.39 16.92 -5.80
CA GLN A 16 11.03 17.53 -6.95
C GLN A 16 10.03 18.40 -7.71
N SER A 17 10.53 19.47 -8.34
CA SER A 17 9.70 20.40 -9.13
C SER A 17 9.23 19.81 -10.46
N GLN A 18 9.96 18.83 -10.97
CA GLN A 18 9.74 18.23 -12.28
C GLN A 18 10.16 16.76 -12.29
N TYR A 19 9.41 15.95 -13.03
CA TYR A 19 9.61 14.52 -13.18
C TYR A 19 9.64 14.11 -14.64
N THR A 20 10.68 13.38 -15.05
CA THR A 20 10.84 12.87 -16.41
C THR A 20 10.57 11.38 -16.45
N MET A 21 9.49 10.99 -17.13
CA MET A 21 9.19 9.60 -17.44
C MET A 21 10.02 9.14 -18.64
N ILE A 22 10.69 8.02 -18.46
CA ILE A 22 11.57 7.41 -19.44
C ILE A 22 11.21 5.93 -19.61
N LYS A 23 11.54 5.36 -20.76
CA LYS A 23 11.32 3.94 -21.02
C LYS A 23 12.59 3.29 -21.53
N HIS A 24 12.77 2.03 -21.23
CA HIS A 24 13.82 1.20 -21.84
C HIS A 24 13.28 -0.20 -22.10
N ALA A 25 13.85 -0.88 -23.09
CA ALA A 25 13.57 -2.28 -23.36
C ALA A 25 14.65 -3.16 -22.75
N GLU A 26 14.22 -4.28 -22.17
CA GLU A 26 15.07 -5.35 -21.68
C GLU A 26 14.81 -6.60 -22.51
N ILE A 27 15.83 -7.05 -23.23
CA ILE A 27 15.76 -8.21 -24.12
C ILE A 27 16.54 -9.35 -23.47
N LYS A 28 15.84 -10.42 -23.17
CA LYS A 28 16.40 -11.63 -22.58
C LYS A 28 16.33 -12.80 -23.56
N PRO A 29 17.33 -13.70 -23.55
CA PRO A 29 17.23 -14.95 -24.30
C PRO A 29 16.04 -15.76 -23.79
N GLY A 30 15.37 -16.47 -24.70
CA GLY A 30 14.33 -17.41 -24.31
C GLY A 30 14.92 -18.55 -23.47
N GLU A 31 14.13 -19.11 -22.53
CA GLU A 31 14.59 -20.14 -21.58
C GLU A 31 15.35 -21.32 -22.22
N ARG A 32 14.97 -21.73 -23.45
CA ARG A 32 15.59 -22.86 -24.14
C ARG A 32 16.86 -22.49 -24.91
N ALA A 33 17.09 -21.20 -25.18
CA ALA A 33 18.33 -20.71 -25.78
C ALA A 33 19.52 -20.86 -24.80
N MET A 34 19.24 -20.96 -23.50
CA MET A 34 20.23 -21.12 -22.42
C MET A 34 20.46 -22.60 -22.05
N SER A 35 19.69 -23.54 -22.60
CA SER A 35 19.82 -24.98 -22.35
C SER A 35 20.61 -25.64 -23.48
N LYS A 36 21.55 -26.54 -23.16
CA LYS A 36 22.31 -27.36 -24.13
C LYS A 36 21.43 -28.39 -24.88
N SER A 37 20.14 -28.15 -25.01
CA SER A 37 19.19 -29.06 -25.67
C SER A 37 19.27 -28.89 -27.18
N LYS A 38 19.18 -29.99 -27.94
CA LYS A 38 19.13 -29.99 -29.42
C LYS A 38 17.82 -29.42 -30.01
N LYS A 39 16.92 -28.86 -29.19
CA LYS A 39 15.65 -28.29 -29.65
C LYS A 39 15.83 -26.81 -30.03
N ALA A 40 15.05 -26.33 -31.00
CA ALA A 40 15.07 -24.94 -31.44
C ALA A 40 14.92 -23.96 -30.26
N ALA A 41 15.79 -22.94 -30.24
CA ALA A 41 15.79 -21.89 -29.24
C ALA A 41 14.43 -21.17 -29.20
N THR A 42 13.92 -20.88 -27.99
CA THR A 42 12.74 -20.04 -27.85
C THR A 42 13.06 -18.60 -28.23
N LYS A 43 12.07 -17.90 -28.80
CA LYS A 43 12.20 -16.47 -29.16
C LYS A 43 12.64 -15.65 -27.95
N ALA A 44 13.44 -14.62 -28.20
CA ALA A 44 13.84 -13.67 -27.18
C ALA A 44 12.60 -12.96 -26.59
N ILE A 45 12.65 -12.71 -25.29
CA ILE A 45 11.58 -12.02 -24.56
C ILE A 45 11.99 -10.56 -24.42
N CYS A 46 11.19 -9.66 -25.00
CA CYS A 46 11.37 -8.22 -24.86
C CYS A 46 10.36 -7.67 -23.84
N GLN A 47 10.85 -6.99 -22.80
CA GLN A 47 10.02 -6.32 -21.79
C GLN A 47 10.32 -4.83 -21.78
N TRP A 48 9.27 -4.01 -21.92
CA TRP A 48 9.37 -2.57 -21.74
C TRP A 48 9.21 -2.20 -20.27
N ARG A 49 10.13 -1.39 -19.76
CA ARG A 49 10.11 -0.86 -18.40
C ARG A 49 10.02 0.65 -18.48
N ALA A 50 9.22 1.23 -17.59
CA ALA A 50 9.16 2.67 -17.38
C ALA A 50 9.82 3.00 -16.05
N SER A 51 10.58 4.09 -16.04
CA SER A 51 11.18 4.67 -14.84
C SER A 51 10.88 6.16 -14.80
N VAL A 52 10.98 6.76 -13.62
CA VAL A 52 10.80 8.20 -13.42
C VAL A 52 12.10 8.74 -12.84
N LEU A 53 12.55 9.89 -13.35
CA LEU A 53 13.71 10.62 -12.85
C LEU A 53 13.24 11.96 -12.29
N GLY A 54 13.78 12.36 -11.14
CA GLY A 54 13.68 13.75 -10.68
C GLY A 54 14.57 14.66 -11.52
N ARG A 55 14.32 15.98 -11.46
CA ARG A 55 15.14 17.00 -12.13
C ARG A 55 16.63 16.87 -11.83
N ASP A 56 16.98 16.55 -10.58
CA ASP A 56 18.38 16.43 -10.14
C ASP A 56 19.01 15.07 -10.52
N GLU A 57 18.23 14.12 -11.03
CA GLU A 57 18.65 12.75 -11.35
C GLU A 57 18.86 12.52 -12.85
N GLU A 58 18.96 13.60 -13.64
CA GLU A 58 19.23 13.55 -15.08
C GLU A 58 20.61 12.95 -15.38
N GLY A 59 20.67 11.62 -15.45
CA GLY A 59 21.84 10.86 -15.83
C GLY A 59 21.63 10.13 -17.16
N ALA A 60 22.67 10.14 -18.00
CA ALA A 60 22.72 9.31 -19.20
C ALA A 60 22.31 7.86 -18.87
N PHE A 61 21.57 7.21 -19.77
CA PHE A 61 21.06 5.85 -19.57
C PHE A 61 22.17 4.85 -19.17
N THR A 62 23.37 5.03 -19.73
CA THR A 62 24.56 4.25 -19.41
C THR A 62 24.94 4.34 -17.94
N SER A 63 24.97 5.52 -17.34
CA SER A 63 25.30 5.70 -15.91
C SER A 63 24.28 4.97 -15.02
N ARG A 64 23.00 5.00 -15.39
CA ARG A 64 21.93 4.32 -14.65
C ARG A 64 22.00 2.80 -14.77
N LEU A 65 22.47 2.29 -15.91
CA LEU A 65 22.75 0.86 -16.07
C LEU A 65 23.84 0.39 -15.11
N HIS A 66 24.95 1.13 -14.99
CA HIS A 66 26.06 0.81 -14.12
C HIS A 66 25.70 0.95 -12.63
N ASN A 67 24.89 1.94 -12.27
CA ASN A 67 24.49 2.24 -10.89
C ASN A 67 23.41 1.29 -10.32
N GLY A 68 23.14 0.15 -10.97
CA GLY A 68 22.40 -0.94 -10.35
C GLY A 68 21.38 -1.65 -11.24
N LEU A 69 20.91 -1.02 -12.33
CA LEU A 69 19.87 -1.59 -13.19
C LEU A 69 20.35 -2.88 -13.89
N ALA A 70 21.63 -2.93 -14.30
CA ALA A 70 22.23 -4.10 -14.93
C ALA A 70 22.76 -5.13 -13.92
N ASN A 71 23.16 -4.71 -12.72
CA ASN A 71 23.90 -5.55 -11.76
C ASN A 71 23.12 -6.80 -11.30
N LYS A 72 21.79 -6.76 -11.36
CA LYS A 72 20.91 -7.89 -10.97
C LYS A 72 20.49 -8.76 -12.16
N LYS A 73 20.86 -8.44 -13.40
CA LYS A 73 20.32 -9.08 -14.62
C LYS A 73 21.45 -9.63 -15.50
N LYS A 74 21.49 -10.97 -15.61
CA LYS A 74 22.44 -11.67 -16.49
C LYS A 74 21.88 -11.79 -17.90
N TYR A 75 22.76 -11.77 -18.91
CA TYR A 75 22.42 -12.00 -20.32
C TYR A 75 21.26 -11.13 -20.83
N THR A 76 21.18 -9.87 -20.37
CA THR A 76 20.11 -8.95 -20.74
C THR A 76 20.70 -7.84 -21.61
N VAL A 77 20.13 -7.66 -22.80
CA VAL A 77 20.43 -6.50 -23.64
C VAL A 77 19.46 -5.38 -23.26
N PHE A 78 20.02 -4.20 -22.97
CA PHE A 78 19.25 -3.01 -22.63
C PHE A 78 19.24 -2.07 -23.82
N VAL A 79 18.06 -1.61 -24.22
CA VAL A 79 17.88 -0.65 -25.31
C VAL A 79 17.20 0.58 -24.73
N ASP A 80 17.82 1.74 -24.88
CA ASP A 80 17.25 3.00 -24.40
C ASP A 80 16.04 3.39 -25.24
N GLY A 81 14.94 3.73 -24.57
CA GLY A 81 13.78 4.32 -25.22
C GLY A 81 13.97 5.82 -25.28
N VAL A 82 14.30 6.33 -26.48
CA VAL A 82 14.53 7.77 -26.74
C VAL A 82 13.31 8.63 -26.37
N ALA A 83 12.12 8.04 -26.26
CA ALA A 83 10.91 8.73 -25.84
C ALA A 83 10.94 9.07 -24.34
N GLN A 84 11.18 10.35 -24.04
CA GLN A 84 11.08 10.94 -22.72
C GLN A 84 9.88 11.88 -22.65
N ARG A 85 9.19 11.90 -21.50
CA ARG A 85 8.10 12.84 -21.23
C ARG A 85 8.31 13.49 -19.89
N THR A 86 8.40 14.81 -19.91
CA THR A 86 8.63 15.61 -18.71
C THR A 86 7.32 16.22 -18.26
N HIS A 87 7.07 16.16 -16.95
CA HIS A 87 5.87 16.68 -16.31
C HIS A 87 6.27 17.52 -15.11
N ASP A 88 5.69 18.70 -15.00
CA ASP A 88 5.86 19.54 -13.82
C ASP A 88 5.04 18.97 -12.66
N ALA A 89 5.60 19.07 -11.45
CA ALA A 89 4.95 18.55 -10.24
C ALA A 89 3.59 19.20 -10.01
N LYS A 90 3.45 20.48 -10.37
CA LYS A 90 2.18 21.22 -10.31
C LYS A 90 1.12 20.59 -11.20
N ASP A 91 1.44 20.34 -12.47
CA ASP A 91 0.50 19.73 -13.42
C ASP A 91 0.06 18.33 -12.97
N LEU A 92 0.98 17.57 -12.35
CA LEU A 92 0.66 16.26 -11.79
C LEU A 92 -0.26 16.35 -10.57
N LEU A 93 -0.07 17.36 -9.71
CA LEU A 93 -0.95 17.63 -8.57
C LEU A 93 -2.33 18.10 -9.02
N ASP A 94 -2.39 18.95 -10.04
CA ASP A 94 -3.64 19.43 -10.63
C ASP A 94 -4.41 18.24 -11.23
N LEU A 95 -3.74 17.40 -12.03
CA LEU A 95 -4.33 16.17 -12.59
C LEU A 95 -4.84 15.21 -11.51
N MET A 96 -4.09 15.04 -10.41
CA MET A 96 -4.51 14.20 -9.30
C MET A 96 -5.71 14.81 -8.55
N SER A 97 -5.72 16.13 -8.37
CA SER A 97 -6.82 16.86 -7.72
C SER A 97 -8.10 16.72 -8.54
N ASP A 98 -8.01 16.88 -9.86
CA ASP A 98 -9.11 16.62 -10.79
C ASP A 98 -9.58 15.17 -10.74
N HIS A 99 -8.66 14.21 -10.67
CA HIS A 99 -8.99 12.78 -10.56
C HIS A 99 -9.76 12.46 -9.26
N ILE A 100 -9.39 13.08 -8.14
CA ILE A 100 -10.02 12.83 -6.83
C ILE A 100 -11.35 13.58 -6.72
N GLY A 101 -11.38 14.88 -7.04
CA GLY A 101 -12.53 15.77 -6.84
C GLY A 101 -13.54 15.76 -7.98
N GLY A 102 -13.12 15.43 -9.21
CA GLY A 102 -13.95 15.42 -10.41
C GLY A 102 -14.71 14.12 -10.69
N ASN A 103 -14.75 13.19 -9.73
CA ASN A 103 -15.33 11.87 -9.98
C ASN A 103 -16.87 11.90 -10.06
N LEU A 104 -17.39 11.76 -11.27
CA LEU A 104 -18.82 11.68 -11.57
C LEU A 104 -19.29 10.22 -11.61
N VAL A 105 -20.21 9.88 -10.73
CA VAL A 105 -20.86 8.56 -10.66
C VAL A 105 -22.25 8.66 -11.29
N LYS A 106 -22.50 7.85 -12.32
CA LYS A 106 -23.83 7.73 -12.93
C LYS A 106 -24.61 6.61 -12.25
N MET A 107 -25.77 6.94 -11.69
CA MET A 107 -26.72 5.97 -11.17
C MET A 107 -28.06 6.14 -11.89
N GLY A 108 -28.37 5.20 -12.78
CA GLY A 108 -29.53 5.28 -13.67
C GLY A 108 -29.42 6.47 -14.63
N LYS A 109 -30.36 7.43 -14.53
CA LYS A 109 -30.41 8.64 -15.36
C LYS A 109 -29.77 9.87 -14.69
N LYS A 110 -29.28 9.76 -13.46
CA LYS A 110 -28.72 10.87 -12.68
C LYS A 110 -27.21 10.75 -12.56
N TYR A 111 -26.55 11.90 -12.51
CA TYR A 111 -25.11 12.04 -12.28
C TYR A 111 -24.91 12.64 -10.89
N TYR A 112 -23.95 12.09 -10.15
CA TYR A 112 -23.59 12.51 -8.81
C TYR A 112 -22.09 12.77 -8.76
N LEU A 113 -21.67 13.82 -8.07
CA LEU A 113 -20.25 14.07 -7.80
C LEU A 113 -19.88 13.43 -6.47
N GLN A 114 -18.81 12.63 -6.44
CA GLN A 114 -18.29 12.07 -5.21
C GLN A 114 -17.54 13.14 -4.41
N SER A 115 -18.09 13.56 -3.27
CA SER A 115 -17.49 14.56 -2.38
C SER A 115 -16.68 13.98 -1.22
N ARG A 116 -16.75 12.66 -0.98
CA ARG A 116 -16.05 11.98 0.12
C ARG A 116 -15.37 10.71 -0.36
N GLY A 117 -14.14 10.49 0.12
CA GLY A 117 -13.32 9.33 -0.24
C GLY A 117 -12.69 9.44 -1.63
N ILE A 118 -12.00 8.37 -2.02
CA ILE A 118 -11.31 8.25 -3.30
C ILE A 118 -12.18 7.43 -4.27
N PRO A 119 -12.15 7.69 -5.58
CA PRO A 119 -12.87 6.91 -6.58
C PRO A 119 -12.51 5.42 -6.52
N GLN A 120 -13.51 4.57 -6.30
CA GLN A 120 -13.33 3.12 -6.30
C GLN A 120 -12.98 2.64 -7.72
N GLY A 121 -11.93 1.83 -7.84
CA GLY A 121 -11.39 1.42 -9.15
C GLY A 121 -10.33 2.36 -9.71
N SER A 122 -10.02 3.47 -9.03
CA SER A 122 -8.83 4.25 -9.36
C SER A 122 -7.56 3.44 -9.13
N VAL A 123 -6.66 3.46 -10.11
CA VAL A 123 -5.30 2.88 -9.98
C VAL A 123 -4.47 3.53 -8.88
N LEU A 124 -4.82 4.76 -8.47
CA LEU A 124 -4.14 5.50 -7.40
C LEU A 124 -4.76 5.25 -6.01
N SER A 125 -5.95 4.67 -5.94
CA SER A 125 -6.70 4.56 -4.67
C SER A 125 -5.92 3.88 -3.56
N SER A 126 -5.32 2.73 -3.83
CA SER A 126 -4.51 2.00 -2.86
C SER A 126 -3.27 2.78 -2.42
N LEU A 127 -2.61 3.49 -3.35
CA LEU A 127 -1.42 4.28 -3.06
C LEU A 127 -1.76 5.46 -2.15
N LEU A 128 -2.79 6.23 -2.54
CA LEU A 128 -3.25 7.40 -1.79
C LEU A 128 -3.74 7.00 -0.39
N CYS A 129 -4.51 5.90 -0.29
CA CYS A 129 -4.93 5.33 0.98
C CYS A 129 -3.72 4.98 1.87
N ASN A 130 -2.71 4.32 1.29
CA ASN A 130 -1.51 3.96 2.02
C ASN A 130 -0.71 5.16 2.54
N TYR A 131 -0.52 6.20 1.73
CA TYR A 131 0.14 7.43 2.18
C TYR A 131 -0.65 8.14 3.26
N PHE A 132 -1.97 8.21 3.09
CA PHE A 132 -2.86 8.85 4.04
C PHE A 132 -2.79 8.20 5.43
N TYR A 133 -2.83 6.87 5.49
CA TYR A 133 -2.64 6.15 6.75
C TYR A 133 -1.19 6.15 7.26
N ALA A 134 -0.18 6.22 6.38
CA ALA A 134 1.21 6.36 6.82
C ALA A 134 1.45 7.70 7.53
N ASP A 135 0.81 8.77 7.06
CA ASP A 135 0.84 10.06 7.74
C ASP A 135 0.11 10.02 9.09
N LEU A 136 -1.03 9.31 9.19
CA LEU A 136 -1.70 9.03 10.47
C LEU A 136 -0.77 8.30 11.45
N GLU A 137 -0.09 7.25 11.00
CA GLU A 137 0.87 6.51 11.81
C GLU A 137 1.96 7.43 12.34
N ARG A 138 2.52 8.28 11.46
CA ARG A 138 3.59 9.21 11.83
C ARG A 138 3.14 10.27 12.83
N ARG A 139 1.92 10.82 12.67
CA ARG A 139 1.42 11.92 13.50
C ARG A 139 0.83 11.44 14.83
N HIS A 140 0.10 10.32 14.84
CA HIS A 140 -0.68 9.89 16.00
C HIS A 140 -0.15 8.62 16.67
N LEU A 141 0.53 7.74 15.92
CA LEU A 141 1.00 6.45 16.41
C LEU A 141 2.52 6.37 16.58
N SER A 142 3.21 7.51 16.56
CA SER A 142 4.67 7.57 16.68
C SER A 142 5.21 6.99 17.99
N PHE A 143 4.40 6.98 19.06
CA PHE A 143 4.74 6.34 20.33
C PHE A 143 4.87 4.81 20.26
N LEU A 144 4.46 4.20 19.13
CA LEU A 144 4.62 2.77 18.84
C LEU A 144 5.89 2.48 18.06
N PHE A 145 6.68 3.48 17.66
CA PHE A 145 7.94 3.30 16.94
C PHE A 145 9.11 3.05 17.90
N GLU A 146 8.91 2.10 18.80
CA GLU A 146 9.87 1.68 19.82
C GLU A 146 10.24 0.20 19.61
N PRO A 147 11.43 -0.26 20.05
CA PRO A 147 11.89 -1.63 19.82
C PRO A 147 11.00 -2.73 20.44
N ASP A 148 10.15 -2.37 21.41
CA ASP A 148 9.21 -3.27 22.10
C ASP A 148 7.84 -3.35 21.42
N CYS A 149 7.69 -2.70 20.25
CA CYS A 149 6.45 -2.62 19.49
C CYS A 149 6.66 -3.01 18.03
N LEU A 150 5.67 -3.68 17.47
CA LEU A 150 5.55 -3.97 16.06
C LEU A 150 4.13 -3.60 15.61
N LEU A 151 4.04 -2.50 14.86
CA LEU A 151 2.81 -2.10 14.17
C LEU A 151 2.86 -2.59 12.72
N VAL A 152 1.88 -3.39 12.33
CA VAL A 152 1.71 -3.87 10.96
C VAL A 152 0.37 -3.36 10.43
N ARG A 153 0.38 -2.86 9.20
CA ARG A 153 -0.84 -2.40 8.52
C ARG A 153 -0.96 -2.99 7.12
N LEU A 154 -2.18 -3.38 6.77
CA LEU A 154 -2.58 -3.70 5.41
C LEU A 154 -3.76 -2.82 5.02
N ILE A 155 -3.50 -1.74 4.28
CA ILE A 155 -4.49 -0.72 3.91
C ILE A 155 -5.14 -0.11 5.16
N ASP A 156 -6.31 -0.60 5.58
CA ASP A 156 -7.13 -0.14 6.70
C ASP A 156 -7.11 -1.10 7.90
N ASP A 157 -6.58 -2.32 7.75
CA ASP A 157 -6.42 -3.28 8.84
C ASP A 157 -5.11 -3.02 9.60
N PHE A 158 -5.19 -2.87 10.91
CA PHE A 158 -4.04 -2.68 11.81
C PHE A 158 -3.86 -3.88 12.75
N LEU A 159 -2.61 -4.27 12.96
CA LEU A 159 -2.19 -5.22 13.98
C LEU A 159 -1.05 -4.61 14.79
N LEU A 160 -1.24 -4.54 16.12
CA LEU A 160 -0.21 -4.13 17.06
C LEU A 160 0.22 -5.35 17.89
N ILE A 161 1.51 -5.61 17.91
CA ILE A 161 2.16 -6.56 18.82
C ILE A 161 3.10 -5.75 19.70
N THR A 162 2.96 -5.85 21.02
CA THR A 162 3.81 -5.11 21.97
C THR A 162 4.02 -5.90 23.25
N LEU A 163 5.14 -5.66 23.91
CA LEU A 163 5.44 -6.17 25.25
C LEU A 163 4.85 -5.28 26.36
N ASP A 164 4.45 -4.05 26.03
CA ASP A 164 3.89 -3.09 26.97
C ASP A 164 2.36 -2.98 26.78
N ARG A 165 1.64 -3.49 27.79
CA ARG A 165 0.18 -3.45 27.84
C ARG A 165 -0.38 -2.03 27.75
N HIS A 166 0.27 -1.03 28.35
CA HIS A 166 -0.23 0.34 28.35
C HIS A 166 -0.21 0.95 26.95
N LYS A 167 0.79 0.60 26.12
CA LYS A 167 0.83 1.03 24.72
C LYS A 167 -0.31 0.43 23.91
N ALA A 168 -0.64 -0.84 24.15
CA ALA A 168 -1.78 -1.48 23.50
C ALA A 168 -3.13 -0.86 23.93
N GLU A 169 -3.32 -0.57 25.22
CA GLU A 169 -4.51 0.11 25.73
C GLU A 169 -4.68 1.49 25.10
N LYS A 170 -3.60 2.29 25.10
CA LYS A 170 -3.58 3.63 24.48
C LYS A 170 -3.87 3.58 22.98
N PHE A 171 -3.33 2.58 22.27
CA PHE A 171 -3.60 2.37 20.84
C PHE A 171 -5.09 2.09 20.60
N VAL A 172 -5.67 1.12 21.33
CA VAL A 172 -7.09 0.77 21.18
C VAL A 172 -7.99 1.96 21.53
N GLU A 173 -7.67 2.69 22.60
CA GLU A 173 -8.40 3.90 23.01
C GLU A 173 -8.38 4.96 21.90
N MET A 174 -7.20 5.26 21.34
CA MET A 174 -7.07 6.24 20.27
C MET A 174 -7.85 5.84 19.02
N MET A 175 -7.80 4.57 18.65
CA MET A 175 -8.53 4.04 17.49
C MET A 175 -10.04 4.03 17.71
N HIS A 176 -10.52 3.77 18.94
CA HIS A 176 -11.94 3.79 19.30
C HIS A 176 -12.53 5.20 19.39
N ARG A 177 -11.75 6.16 19.91
CA ARG A 177 -12.14 7.59 19.88
C ARG A 177 -12.25 8.13 18.46
N GLY A 178 -11.57 7.50 17.51
CA GLY A 178 -11.53 7.89 16.12
C GLY A 178 -10.64 9.10 15.87
N LEU A 179 -10.29 9.31 14.61
CA LEU A 179 -9.44 10.42 14.16
C LEU A 179 -10.19 11.20 13.09
N PRO A 180 -10.97 12.23 13.47
CA PRO A 180 -11.85 12.98 12.56
C PRO A 180 -11.10 13.63 11.39
N GLU A 181 -9.88 14.11 11.63
CA GLU A 181 -9.00 14.69 10.60
C GLU A 181 -8.74 13.71 9.45
N TYR A 182 -8.70 12.42 9.75
CA TYR A 182 -8.51 11.36 8.77
C TYR A 182 -9.84 10.73 8.31
N GLY A 183 -10.93 11.06 8.99
CA GLY A 183 -12.22 10.39 8.82
C GLY A 183 -12.11 8.88 9.07
N VAL A 184 -11.29 8.51 10.06
CA VAL A 184 -11.10 7.13 10.52
C VAL A 184 -12.05 6.87 11.67
N GLU A 185 -12.97 5.95 11.46
CA GLU A 185 -13.90 5.45 12.45
C GLU A 185 -13.71 3.93 12.53
N VAL A 186 -13.18 3.44 13.65
CA VAL A 186 -12.97 2.00 13.84
C VAL A 186 -14.22 1.37 14.42
N SER A 187 -14.63 0.25 13.84
CA SER A 187 -15.72 -0.55 14.40
C SER A 187 -15.25 -1.21 15.69
N THR A 188 -15.77 -0.74 16.83
CA THR A 188 -15.42 -1.27 18.16
C THR A 188 -15.72 -2.77 18.30
N GLN A 189 -16.68 -3.29 17.53
CA GLN A 189 -17.04 -4.72 17.50
C GLN A 189 -16.03 -5.58 16.74
N LYS A 190 -15.29 -5.00 15.79
CA LYS A 190 -14.26 -5.72 15.02
C LYS A 190 -12.89 -5.66 15.68
N THR A 191 -12.68 -4.73 16.61
CA THR A 191 -11.46 -4.67 17.40
C THR A 191 -11.35 -5.89 18.31
N LEU A 192 -10.22 -6.56 18.26
CA LEU A 192 -9.91 -7.71 19.10
C LEU A 192 -8.65 -7.42 19.92
N VAL A 193 -8.63 -7.92 21.15
CA VAL A 193 -7.48 -7.90 22.06
C VAL A 193 -7.24 -9.29 22.65
N ASN A 194 -6.02 -9.61 23.11
CA ASN A 194 -5.74 -10.86 23.82
C ASN A 194 -5.74 -10.71 25.35
N PHE A 195 -6.00 -9.51 25.88
CA PHE A 195 -6.06 -9.21 27.31
C PHE A 195 -7.32 -8.43 27.68
N ASP A 196 -7.62 -8.25 28.97
CA ASP A 196 -8.82 -7.52 29.40
C ASP A 196 -8.65 -6.01 29.25
N VAL A 197 -9.43 -5.39 28.35
CA VAL A 197 -9.47 -3.93 28.15
C VAL A 197 -10.90 -3.44 28.27
N HIS A 198 -11.06 -2.29 28.92
CA HIS A 198 -12.30 -1.53 28.95
C HIS A 198 -12.04 -0.12 28.44
N ILE A 199 -12.75 0.26 27.38
CA ILE A 199 -12.73 1.63 26.84
C ILE A 199 -14.11 2.22 27.07
N ASP A 200 -14.19 3.40 27.70
CA ASP A 200 -15.45 4.08 28.04
C ASP A 200 -16.48 3.18 28.77
N GLY A 201 -15.98 2.33 29.67
CA GLY A 201 -16.81 1.38 30.42
C GLY A 201 -17.30 0.17 29.62
N LYS A 202 -16.95 0.04 28.33
CA LYS A 202 -17.30 -1.10 27.48
C LYS A 202 -16.11 -2.04 27.34
N ARG A 203 -16.34 -3.33 27.54
CA ARG A 203 -15.32 -4.36 27.34
C ARG A 203 -15.03 -4.55 25.86
N VAL A 204 -13.76 -4.50 25.48
CA VAL A 204 -13.33 -4.79 24.11
C VAL A 204 -13.38 -6.31 23.87
N PRO A 205 -13.91 -6.78 22.72
CA PRO A 205 -13.93 -8.20 22.40
C PRO A 205 -12.55 -8.84 22.48
N LYS A 206 -12.47 -10.06 23.04
CA LYS A 206 -11.23 -10.83 23.09
C LYS A 206 -11.13 -11.82 21.94
N ALA A 207 -9.93 -12.00 21.42
CA ALA A 207 -9.62 -13.13 20.57
C ALA A 207 -9.82 -14.44 21.36
N MET A 208 -10.35 -15.48 20.70
CA MET A 208 -10.61 -16.76 21.34
C MET A 208 -9.28 -17.44 21.70
N ALA A 209 -9.09 -17.74 22.99
CA ALA A 209 -7.89 -18.36 23.51
C ALA A 209 -7.57 -19.67 22.76
N GLY A 210 -6.30 -19.88 22.42
CA GLY A 210 -5.82 -21.08 21.73
C GLY A 210 -6.08 -21.14 20.22
N THR A 211 -6.85 -20.23 19.64
CA THR A 211 -7.13 -20.19 18.19
C THR A 211 -6.19 -19.27 17.39
N GLY A 212 -5.29 -18.56 18.08
CA GLY A 212 -4.45 -17.52 17.51
C GLY A 212 -5.22 -16.24 17.17
N PHE A 213 -4.52 -15.11 17.20
CA PHE A 213 -5.03 -13.79 16.87
C PHE A 213 -5.23 -13.65 15.35
N PRO A 214 -6.43 -13.32 14.85
CA PRO A 214 -6.71 -13.22 13.42
C PRO A 214 -6.19 -11.89 12.84
N TYR A 215 -5.59 -11.95 11.65
CA TYR A 215 -5.20 -10.76 10.89
C TYR A 215 -5.14 -11.10 9.39
N CYS A 216 -5.87 -10.39 8.54
CA CYS A 216 -5.83 -10.50 7.07
C CYS A 216 -5.71 -11.92 6.49
N GLY A 217 -6.48 -12.89 7.01
CA GLY A 217 -6.49 -14.28 6.52
C GLY A 217 -5.41 -15.20 7.09
N ILE A 218 -4.64 -14.73 8.08
CA ILE A 218 -3.73 -15.53 8.90
C ILE A 218 -4.16 -15.49 10.38
N ARG A 219 -3.63 -16.44 11.15
CA ARG A 219 -3.76 -16.53 12.61
C ARG A 219 -2.38 -16.59 13.23
N ILE A 220 -2.18 -15.82 14.30
CA ILE A 220 -0.89 -15.66 14.97
C ILE A 220 -1.03 -16.18 16.41
N ASN A 221 -0.26 -17.20 16.78
CA ASN A 221 -0.21 -17.62 18.18
C ASN A 221 0.49 -16.54 19.01
N ASP A 222 -0.18 -16.03 20.04
CA ASP A 222 0.31 -14.90 20.85
C ASP A 222 1.41 -15.29 21.87
N THR A 223 1.69 -16.60 22.03
CA THR A 223 2.78 -17.12 22.86
C THR A 223 3.97 -17.60 22.03
N THR A 224 3.73 -18.38 20.98
CA THR A 224 4.79 -19.00 20.17
C THR A 224 5.16 -18.20 18.92
N LEU A 225 4.33 -17.20 18.55
CA LEU A 225 4.42 -16.43 17.31
C LEU A 225 4.32 -17.26 16.03
N GLU A 226 3.83 -18.50 16.13
CA GLU A 226 3.56 -19.33 14.97
C GLU A 226 2.43 -18.73 14.12
N ILE A 227 2.64 -18.67 12.80
CA ILE A 227 1.69 -18.10 11.85
C ILE A 227 1.05 -19.23 11.04
N THR A 228 -0.27 -19.30 11.08
CA THR A 228 -1.07 -20.30 10.34
C THR A 228 -2.09 -19.59 9.43
N LYS A 229 -2.63 -20.30 8.44
CA LYS A 229 -3.69 -19.76 7.57
C LYS A 229 -5.03 -19.82 8.29
N ASP A 230 -5.84 -18.77 8.16
CA ASP A 230 -7.20 -18.77 8.70
C ASP A 230 -8.15 -19.54 7.78
N VAL A 231 -8.36 -20.82 8.09
CA VAL A 231 -9.22 -21.72 7.30
C VAL A 231 -10.70 -21.50 7.60
N GLU A 232 -11.07 -20.95 8.76
CA GLU A 232 -12.47 -20.76 9.16
C GLU A 232 -13.12 -19.56 8.45
N ALA A 233 -12.37 -18.48 8.21
CA ALA A 233 -12.84 -17.36 7.40
C ALA A 233 -13.28 -17.78 5.99
N ARG A 234 -12.64 -18.81 5.40
CA ARG A 234 -13.01 -19.36 4.08
C ARG A 234 -14.39 -20.01 4.07
N LYS A 235 -14.84 -20.60 5.19
CA LYS A 235 -16.15 -21.26 5.27
C LYS A 235 -17.29 -20.26 5.37
N HIS A 236 -17.08 -19.10 5.99
CA HIS A 236 -18.08 -18.03 6.07
C HIS A 236 -18.28 -17.31 4.73
N ILE A 237 -17.22 -17.13 3.93
CA ILE A 237 -17.33 -16.54 2.59
C ILE A 237 -18.05 -17.49 1.62
N ALA A 238 -17.83 -18.81 1.73
CA ALA A 238 -18.48 -19.81 0.88
C ALA A 238 -20.00 -19.93 1.14
N LYS A 239 -20.48 -19.62 2.35
CA LYS A 239 -21.91 -19.68 2.71
C LYS A 239 -22.71 -18.40 2.40
N GLY A 240 -22.03 -17.30 2.02
CA GLY A 240 -22.68 -16.06 1.60
C GLY A 240 -22.86 -15.92 0.09
N ALA A 241 -22.49 -16.95 -0.67
CA ALA A 241 -22.56 -17.02 -2.13
C ALA A 241 -23.52 -18.12 -2.62
N GLU A 242 -24.27 -18.77 -1.72
CA GLU A 242 -25.46 -19.58 -1.98
C GLU A 242 -26.71 -18.80 -1.57
#